data_AF-T2ISP5-F1
#
_entry.id   AF-T2ISP5-F1
#
_cell.length_a   1.000
_cell.length_b   1.000
_cell.length_c   1.000
_cell.angle_alpha   90.00
_cell.angle_beta   90.00
_cell.angle_gamma   90.00
#
_symmetry.space_group_name_H-M   'P 1'
#
loop_
_entity.id
_entity.type
_entity.pdbx_description
1 polymer ?
#
loop_
_entity_poly.entity_id
_entity_poly.type
_entity_poly.pdbx_seq_one_letter_code
_entity_poly.pdbx_strand_id
1 'polypeptide(L)'
;MGAMAFFGASHSAQGTTIVAGSDYVYTPADQSSLFEFPDPLGLVYFKGVPTFAGGTDTIVQRQGDCTFVSGTCTIPIEVTGLELMSYGSVPGILATLDGNNASTGTMTINDNGTFSSSFTLFAVATGGPLPGEVNIQKTFTATGNWTDTPLAGTPLVRADYPDQDANCHNLIGPGCLDSDVTGDGMNDSDFFLTGRVLHTAPGAEHTITPVPEPLTILGSVTALGFGTFFKRKLRKNKRRKYLNSTTNLKKKRN
;
A
#
# COMPACT_ATOMS: atom_id res chain seq x y z
N MET A 1 -31.37 -10.87 -27.44
CA MET A 1 -30.79 -10.66 -26.10
C MET A 1 -29.93 -9.42 -26.19
N GLY A 2 -30.37 -8.32 -25.56
CA GLY A 2 -29.74 -7.01 -25.68
C GLY A 2 -28.53 -6.89 -24.77
N ALA A 3 -27.43 -6.34 -25.30
CA ALA A 3 -26.30 -5.89 -24.52
C ALA A 3 -26.68 -4.54 -23.87
N MET A 4 -26.83 -4.53 -22.54
CA MET A 4 -26.85 -3.29 -21.76
C MET A 4 -25.40 -2.78 -21.72
N ALA A 5 -25.09 -1.79 -22.55
CA ALA A 5 -23.88 -1.00 -22.41
C ALA A 5 -24.04 -0.09 -21.18
N PHE A 6 -23.26 -0.34 -20.13
CA PHE A 6 -23.00 0.67 -19.11
C PHE A 6 -22.16 1.76 -19.77
N PHE A 7 -22.82 2.77 -20.32
CA PHE A 7 -22.20 4.06 -20.56
C PHE A 7 -21.90 4.63 -19.18
N GLY A 8 -20.64 4.55 -18.74
CA GLY A 8 -20.17 5.43 -17.68
C GLY A 8 -20.51 6.85 -18.10
N ALA A 9 -21.24 7.57 -17.25
CA ALA A 9 -21.51 8.97 -17.51
C ALA A 9 -20.16 9.66 -17.73
N SER A 10 -19.94 10.23 -18.91
CA SER A 10 -18.92 11.24 -19.06
C SER A 10 -19.34 12.38 -18.15
N HIS A 11 -18.69 12.51 -16.99
CA HIS A 11 -18.87 13.65 -16.10
C HIS A 11 -18.79 14.92 -16.94
N SER A 12 -19.82 15.76 -16.85
CA SER A 12 -19.88 17.00 -17.62
C SER A 12 -18.66 17.86 -17.32
N ALA A 13 -18.07 18.46 -18.35
CA ALA A 13 -16.83 19.25 -18.32
C ALA A 13 -16.93 20.59 -17.54
N GLN A 14 -17.70 20.65 -16.46
CA GLN A 14 -17.72 21.75 -15.51
C GLN A 14 -17.68 21.20 -14.08
N GLY A 15 -16.52 21.39 -13.46
CA GLY A 15 -16.38 21.55 -12.03
C GLY A 15 -16.51 20.28 -11.19
N THR A 16 -15.45 19.48 -11.20
CA THR A 16 -15.17 18.58 -10.08
C THR A 16 -13.95 19.11 -9.35
N THR A 17 -14.04 19.12 -8.02
CA THR A 17 -12.90 19.38 -7.15
C THR A 17 -12.50 18.07 -6.49
N ILE A 18 -11.26 17.64 -6.73
CA ILE A 18 -10.69 16.48 -6.03
C ILE A 18 -10.21 16.97 -4.67
N VAL A 19 -10.77 16.43 -3.60
CA VAL A 19 -10.43 16.89 -2.25
C VAL A 19 -9.10 16.34 -1.76
N ALA A 20 -8.50 17.07 -0.82
CA ALA A 20 -7.43 16.57 0.04
C ALA A 20 -7.82 15.23 0.68
N GLY A 21 -6.84 14.38 0.95
CA GLY A 21 -7.08 13.08 1.56
C GLY A 21 -5.87 12.16 1.42
N SER A 22 -6.03 10.90 1.78
CA SER A 22 -4.96 9.90 1.72
C SER A 22 -5.20 8.83 0.65
N ASP A 23 -4.12 8.22 0.17
CA ASP A 23 -4.12 7.01 -0.64
C ASP A 23 -3.45 5.90 0.14
N TYR A 24 -4.17 4.79 0.34
CA TYR A 24 -3.67 3.60 1.03
C TYR A 24 -3.37 2.52 -0.01
N VAL A 25 -2.09 2.19 -0.18
CA VAL A 25 -1.64 1.34 -1.28
C VAL A 25 -0.70 0.23 -0.83
N TYR A 26 -0.62 -0.82 -1.65
CA TYR A 26 0.12 -2.03 -1.35
C TYR A 26 1.27 -2.26 -2.35
N THR A 27 2.43 -2.65 -1.85
CA THR A 27 3.63 -3.00 -2.62
C THR A 27 3.72 -4.52 -2.81
N PRO A 28 3.51 -5.05 -4.04
CA PRO A 28 3.48 -6.49 -4.29
C PRO A 28 4.86 -7.17 -4.19
N ALA A 29 4.85 -8.45 -3.83
CA ALA A 29 6.04 -9.30 -3.75
C ALA A 29 6.37 -10.00 -5.09
N ASP A 30 6.53 -9.22 -6.16
CA ASP A 30 6.69 -9.71 -7.54
C ASP A 30 7.93 -9.15 -8.28
N GLN A 31 8.92 -8.70 -7.50
CA GLN A 31 10.22 -8.16 -7.93
C GLN A 31 10.16 -6.86 -8.72
N SER A 32 9.08 -6.10 -8.58
CA SER A 32 8.87 -4.80 -9.23
C SER A 32 9.19 -3.58 -8.35
N SER A 33 9.67 -3.83 -7.14
CA SER A 33 10.08 -2.81 -6.17
C SER A 33 11.47 -3.14 -5.69
N LEU A 34 12.42 -2.24 -5.94
CA LEU A 34 13.84 -2.43 -5.66
C LEU A 34 14.55 -1.11 -5.36
N PHE A 35 15.64 -1.22 -4.62
CA PHE A 35 16.64 -0.19 -4.48
C PHE A 35 18.02 -0.77 -4.76
N GLU A 36 18.85 -0.01 -5.47
CA GLU A 36 20.28 -0.29 -5.61
C GLU A 36 21.02 0.18 -4.35
N PHE A 37 21.62 -0.78 -3.65
CA PHE A 37 22.50 -0.55 -2.51
C PHE A 37 23.96 -0.59 -2.95
N PRO A 38 24.87 0.07 -2.21
CA PRO A 38 26.30 -0.05 -2.44
C PRO A 38 26.78 -1.51 -2.35
N ASP A 39 27.94 -1.77 -2.97
CA ASP A 39 28.59 -3.07 -2.88
C ASP A 39 28.81 -3.49 -1.40
N PRO A 40 28.63 -4.78 -1.09
CA PRO A 40 28.44 -5.90 -2.02
C PRO A 40 26.96 -6.26 -2.30
N LEU A 41 25.99 -5.45 -1.89
CA LEU A 41 24.58 -5.85 -1.94
C LEU A 41 23.95 -5.69 -3.33
N GLY A 42 24.26 -4.60 -4.05
CA GLY A 42 23.68 -4.32 -5.35
C GLY A 42 22.15 -4.17 -5.28
N LEU A 43 21.44 -4.80 -6.22
CA LEU A 43 19.97 -4.71 -6.27
C LEU A 43 19.29 -5.52 -5.17
N VAL A 44 18.47 -4.84 -4.37
CA VAL A 44 17.67 -5.45 -3.30
C VAL A 44 16.19 -5.25 -3.57
N TYR A 45 15.44 -6.34 -3.61
CA TYR A 45 13.99 -6.34 -3.86
C TYR A 45 13.19 -6.23 -2.56
N PHE A 46 12.12 -5.45 -2.61
CA PHE A 46 11.25 -5.16 -1.47
C PHE A 46 9.79 -5.54 -1.75
N LYS A 47 9.08 -5.84 -0.67
CA LYS A 47 7.63 -6.01 -0.64
C LYS A 47 7.05 -5.22 0.54
N GLY A 48 5.76 -4.94 0.48
CA GLY A 48 5.03 -4.29 1.56
C GLY A 48 4.97 -5.11 2.85
N VAL A 49 5.05 -4.43 3.98
CA VAL A 49 4.67 -4.94 5.30
C VAL A 49 3.29 -4.35 5.62
N PRO A 50 2.22 -5.16 5.68
CA PRO A 50 0.84 -4.67 5.71
C PRO A 50 0.42 -4.18 7.10
N THR A 51 0.95 -3.04 7.56
CA THR A 51 0.70 -2.47 8.90
C THR A 51 -0.36 -1.36 8.91
N PHE A 52 -0.65 -0.77 7.75
CA PHE A 52 -1.63 0.31 7.63
C PHE A 52 -3.03 -0.22 7.25
N ALA A 53 -3.99 0.70 7.13
CA ALA A 53 -5.39 0.39 6.90
C ALA A 53 -5.61 -0.56 5.71
N GLY A 54 -6.45 -1.57 5.89
CA GLY A 54 -6.74 -2.57 4.86
C GLY A 54 -5.55 -3.45 4.45
N GLY A 55 -4.48 -3.51 5.25
CA GLY A 55 -3.28 -4.30 4.91
C GLY A 55 -2.37 -3.61 3.89
N THR A 56 -2.35 -2.27 3.92
CA THR A 56 -1.45 -1.44 3.10
C THR A 56 -0.12 -1.23 3.80
N ASP A 57 0.85 -0.75 3.05
CA ASP A 57 2.23 -0.51 3.50
C ASP A 57 2.78 0.85 3.09
N THR A 58 2.03 1.60 2.29
CA THR A 58 2.40 2.94 1.86
C THR A 58 1.17 3.85 1.96
N ILE A 59 1.36 5.06 2.49
CA ILE A 59 0.34 6.10 2.57
C ILE A 59 0.87 7.34 1.83
N VAL A 60 0.08 7.86 0.90
CA VAL A 60 0.36 9.12 0.19
C VAL A 60 -0.78 10.10 0.46
N GLN A 61 -0.47 11.25 1.03
CA GLN A 61 -1.43 12.32 1.28
C GLN A 61 -1.44 13.32 0.13
N ARG A 62 -2.62 13.63 -0.37
CA ARG A 62 -2.94 14.82 -1.18
C ARG A 62 -3.15 15.98 -0.22
N GLN A 63 -2.26 16.97 -0.26
CA GLN A 63 -2.14 18.03 0.75
C GLN A 63 -3.09 19.22 0.51
N GLY A 64 -4.03 19.11 -0.42
CA GLY A 64 -4.97 20.17 -0.73
C GLY A 64 -5.99 19.76 -1.78
N ASP A 65 -7.04 20.58 -1.90
CA ASP A 65 -8.11 20.42 -2.87
C ASP A 65 -7.64 20.86 -4.27
N CYS A 66 -8.19 20.23 -5.30
CA CYS A 66 -7.74 20.32 -6.69
C CYS A 66 -8.95 20.52 -7.61
N THR A 67 -9.32 21.77 -7.84
CA THR A 67 -10.36 22.13 -8.81
C THR A 67 -9.82 22.09 -10.23
N PHE A 68 -10.46 21.34 -11.13
CA PHE A 68 -10.02 21.29 -12.53
C PHE A 68 -10.17 22.64 -13.23
N VAL A 69 -9.04 23.22 -13.66
CA VAL A 69 -9.01 24.41 -14.52
C VAL A 69 -8.54 23.98 -15.89
N SER A 70 -9.42 24.03 -16.90
CA SER A 70 -9.12 23.53 -18.26
C SER A 70 -8.75 22.04 -18.29
N GLY A 71 -9.37 21.24 -17.42
CA GLY A 71 -9.27 19.78 -17.40
C GLY A 71 -8.05 19.22 -16.66
N THR A 72 -7.27 20.05 -15.98
CA THR A 72 -6.15 19.60 -15.15
C THR A 72 -6.02 20.44 -13.89
N CYS A 73 -5.41 19.88 -12.86
CA CYS A 73 -5.05 20.59 -11.65
C CYS A 73 -3.81 19.92 -11.02
N THR A 74 -3.06 20.64 -10.18
CA THR A 74 -1.84 20.12 -9.54
C THR A 74 -1.87 20.40 -8.06
N ILE A 75 -1.58 19.38 -7.26
CA ILE A 75 -1.58 19.42 -5.81
C ILE A 75 -0.22 19.00 -5.24
N PRO A 76 0.16 19.54 -4.06
CA PRO A 76 1.24 18.97 -3.29
C PRO A 76 0.84 17.57 -2.77
N ILE A 77 1.82 16.68 -2.72
CA ILE A 77 1.68 15.35 -2.11
C ILE A 77 2.80 15.08 -1.10
N GLU A 78 2.52 14.22 -0.14
CA GLU A 78 3.49 13.73 0.84
C GLU A 78 3.33 12.22 1.06
N VAL A 79 4.43 11.47 1.08
CA VAL A 79 4.43 10.09 1.54
C VAL A 79 4.55 10.11 3.07
N THR A 80 3.47 9.80 3.77
CA THR A 80 3.38 9.85 5.25
C THR A 80 3.43 8.48 5.90
N GLY A 81 3.38 7.40 5.12
CA GLY A 81 3.61 6.04 5.56
C GLY A 81 4.42 5.25 4.54
N LEU A 82 5.43 4.51 5.01
CA LEU A 82 6.17 3.54 4.21
C LEU A 82 6.71 2.43 5.13
N GLU A 83 6.37 1.19 4.84
CA GLU A 83 6.90 0.02 5.53
C GLU A 83 7.20 -1.11 4.55
N LEU A 84 8.46 -1.21 4.13
CA LEU A 84 8.91 -2.23 3.19
C LEU A 84 9.87 -3.21 3.87
N MET A 85 9.85 -4.47 3.42
CA MET A 85 10.81 -5.48 3.83
C MET A 85 11.44 -6.16 2.62
N SER A 86 12.75 -6.30 2.65
CA SER A 86 13.47 -7.00 1.60
C SER A 86 13.25 -8.51 1.67
N TYR A 87 13.29 -9.14 0.50
CA TYR A 87 13.10 -10.59 0.36
C TYR A 87 13.99 -11.15 -0.76
N GLY A 88 13.93 -12.47 -0.97
CA GLY A 88 14.77 -13.13 -1.96
C GLY A 88 16.20 -13.34 -1.46
N SER A 89 17.20 -12.93 -2.24
CA SER A 89 18.62 -13.15 -1.96
C SER A 89 19.18 -12.33 -0.79
N VAL A 90 18.59 -11.15 -0.54
CA VAL A 90 19.02 -10.24 0.53
C VAL A 90 17.84 -9.97 1.46
N PRO A 91 17.40 -10.93 2.29
CA PRO A 91 16.22 -10.77 3.13
C PRO A 91 16.50 -9.99 4.42
N GLY A 92 15.45 -9.38 4.98
CA GLY A 92 15.45 -8.86 6.35
C GLY A 92 15.91 -7.42 6.53
N ILE A 93 16.09 -6.67 5.44
CA ILE A 93 16.24 -5.20 5.48
C ILE A 93 14.83 -4.61 5.58
N LEU A 94 14.59 -3.74 6.57
CA LEU A 94 13.41 -2.89 6.62
C LEU A 94 13.73 -1.54 6.02
N ALA A 95 12.84 -0.99 5.19
CA ALA A 95 12.88 0.40 4.74
C ALA A 95 11.62 1.13 5.21
N THR A 96 11.82 2.22 5.95
CA THR A 96 10.75 3.09 6.50
C THR A 96 11.06 4.54 6.17
N LEU A 97 10.10 5.45 6.37
CA LEU A 97 10.36 6.89 6.19
C LEU A 97 11.48 7.40 7.11
N ASP A 98 12.26 8.35 6.61
CA ASP A 98 13.15 9.16 7.43
C ASP A 98 12.32 10.14 8.26
N GLY A 99 12.41 10.05 9.59
CA GLY A 99 11.68 10.93 10.50
C GLY A 99 12.16 12.39 10.51
N ASN A 100 13.29 12.71 9.87
CA ASN A 100 13.84 14.06 9.85
C ASN A 100 13.55 14.83 8.56
N ASN A 101 13.16 14.15 7.48
CA ASN A 101 12.98 14.73 6.16
C ASN A 101 11.65 14.30 5.56
N ALA A 102 10.76 15.25 5.30
CA ALA A 102 9.46 14.97 4.69
C ALA A 102 9.61 14.53 3.23
N SER A 103 8.91 13.45 2.86
CA SER A 103 8.93 12.89 1.50
C SER A 103 7.87 13.55 0.63
N THR A 104 8.19 14.70 0.04
CA THR A 104 7.20 15.57 -0.64
C THR A 104 7.39 15.65 -2.15
N GLY A 105 6.33 16.09 -2.82
CA GLY A 105 6.30 16.25 -4.27
C GLY A 105 5.01 16.90 -4.76
N THR A 106 4.72 16.67 -6.04
CA THR A 106 3.48 17.11 -6.68
C THR A 106 2.82 15.98 -7.45
N MET A 107 1.50 16.09 -7.59
CA MET A 107 0.68 15.26 -8.47
C MET A 107 -0.14 16.17 -9.37
N THR A 108 -0.09 15.94 -10.69
CA THR A 108 -0.97 16.58 -11.66
C THR A 108 -2.06 15.59 -12.03
N ILE A 109 -3.31 15.97 -11.78
CA ILE A 109 -4.51 15.17 -12.02
C ILE A 109 -5.20 15.75 -13.26
N ASN A 110 -5.66 14.88 -14.15
CA ASN A 110 -6.42 15.26 -15.34
C ASN A 110 -7.85 14.73 -15.25
N ASP A 111 -8.81 15.54 -15.70
CA ASP A 111 -10.25 15.22 -15.74
C ASP A 111 -10.59 13.98 -16.60
N ASN A 112 -9.66 13.57 -17.47
CA ASN A 112 -9.76 12.38 -18.30
C ASN A 112 -9.43 11.06 -17.57
N GLY A 113 -9.26 11.09 -16.24
CA GLY A 113 -8.98 9.90 -15.43
C GLY A 113 -7.50 9.49 -15.40
N THR A 114 -6.57 10.37 -15.81
CA THR A 114 -5.12 10.11 -15.74
C THR A 114 -4.44 11.03 -14.72
N PHE A 115 -3.28 10.65 -14.24
CA PHE A 115 -2.43 11.53 -13.42
C PHE A 115 -0.95 11.28 -13.71
N SER A 116 -0.11 12.26 -13.34
CA SER A 116 1.34 12.12 -13.21
C SER A 116 1.78 12.63 -11.85
N SER A 117 2.88 12.09 -11.31
CA SER A 117 3.44 12.54 -10.05
C SER A 117 4.96 12.57 -10.08
N SER A 118 5.53 13.42 -9.22
CA SER A 118 6.96 13.49 -8.95
C SER A 118 7.17 13.83 -7.48
N PHE A 119 7.90 13.01 -6.74
CA PHE A 119 8.22 13.26 -5.33
C PHE A 119 9.62 12.78 -4.99
N THR A 120 10.21 13.37 -3.96
CA THR A 120 11.48 12.88 -3.39
C THR A 120 11.17 12.06 -2.15
N LEU A 121 11.49 10.76 -2.23
CA LEU A 121 11.43 9.87 -1.08
C LEU A 121 12.69 10.04 -0.22
N PHE A 122 12.48 10.25 1.08
CA PHE A 122 13.49 10.12 2.12
C PHE A 122 13.11 8.92 2.99
N ALA A 123 13.88 7.85 2.86
CA ALA A 123 13.68 6.62 3.60
C ALA A 123 14.99 6.16 4.23
N VAL A 124 14.85 5.29 5.23
CA VAL A 124 15.94 4.74 6.01
C VAL A 124 15.85 3.22 5.95
N ALA A 125 16.91 2.58 5.48
CA ALA A 125 17.04 1.14 5.43
C ALA A 125 17.90 0.62 6.59
N THR A 126 17.38 -0.37 7.33
CA THR A 126 18.05 -0.96 8.50
C THR A 126 17.88 -2.48 8.54
N GLY A 127 18.74 -3.15 9.32
CA GLY A 127 18.67 -4.59 9.54
C GLY A 127 19.28 -5.42 8.42
N GLY A 128 18.91 -6.71 8.37
CA GLY A 128 19.47 -7.66 7.41
C GLY A 128 21.00 -7.72 7.45
N PRO A 129 21.68 -7.79 6.29
CA PRO A 129 23.14 -7.78 6.20
C PRO A 129 23.75 -6.36 6.20
N LEU A 130 22.98 -5.31 6.43
CA LEU A 130 23.52 -3.95 6.45
C LEU A 130 24.45 -3.75 7.65
N PRO A 131 25.62 -3.11 7.45
CA PRO A 131 26.55 -2.81 8.55
C PRO A 131 26.01 -1.71 9.49
N GLY A 132 24.99 -0.98 9.07
CA GLY A 132 24.36 0.11 9.78
C GLY A 132 23.19 0.67 8.97
N GLU A 133 22.70 1.82 9.40
CA GLU A 133 21.65 2.55 8.70
C GLU A 133 22.11 3.04 7.32
N VAL A 134 21.25 2.92 6.31
CA VAL A 134 21.48 3.45 4.96
C VAL A 134 20.33 4.36 4.56
N ASN A 135 20.67 5.61 4.26
CA ASN A 135 19.70 6.57 3.74
C ASN A 135 19.39 6.29 2.27
N ILE A 136 18.10 6.30 1.95
CA ILE A 136 17.56 6.21 0.61
C ILE A 136 16.96 7.58 0.30
N GLN A 137 17.57 8.28 -0.65
CA GLN A 137 17.04 9.52 -1.20
C GLN A 137 16.88 9.34 -2.70
N LYS A 138 15.62 9.31 -3.17
CA LYS A 138 15.30 9.08 -4.60
C LYS A 138 14.14 9.96 -5.03
N THR A 139 14.31 10.66 -6.15
CA THR A 139 13.22 11.38 -6.79
C THR A 139 12.53 10.46 -7.78
N PHE A 140 11.32 10.04 -7.42
CA PHE A 140 10.49 9.16 -8.22
C PHE A 140 9.56 9.95 -9.11
N THR A 141 9.32 9.43 -10.31
CA THR A 141 8.23 9.87 -11.18
C THR A 141 7.32 8.70 -11.51
N ALA A 142 6.04 9.00 -11.71
CA ALA A 142 5.05 8.01 -12.14
C ALA A 142 3.95 8.64 -12.99
N THR A 143 3.24 7.76 -13.69
CA THR A 143 1.96 8.06 -14.34
C THR A 143 0.99 6.93 -14.02
N GLY A 144 -0.30 7.24 -14.01
CA GLY A 144 -1.33 6.25 -13.72
C GLY A 144 -2.72 6.73 -14.08
N ASN A 145 -3.71 5.94 -13.67
CA ASN A 145 -5.13 6.23 -13.87
C ASN A 145 -5.85 6.31 -12.53
N TRP A 146 -6.91 7.10 -12.49
CA TRP A 146 -7.71 7.34 -11.29
C TRP A 146 -9.21 7.34 -11.60
N THR A 147 -10.02 7.31 -10.55
CA THR A 147 -11.48 7.40 -10.58
C THR A 147 -11.98 8.03 -9.27
N ASP A 148 -13.17 8.60 -9.30
CA ASP A 148 -13.94 9.08 -8.15
C ASP A 148 -14.65 7.95 -7.37
N THR A 149 -14.70 6.75 -7.95
CA THR A 149 -15.47 5.63 -7.41
C THR A 149 -14.51 4.54 -6.92
N PRO A 150 -14.53 4.16 -5.64
CA PRO A 150 -13.63 3.14 -5.15
C PRO A 150 -13.86 1.80 -5.86
N LEU A 151 -12.78 1.18 -6.34
CA LEU A 151 -12.84 -0.18 -6.85
C LEU A 151 -13.24 -1.18 -5.75
N ALA A 152 -13.83 -2.30 -6.17
CA ALA A 152 -14.14 -3.40 -5.26
C ALA A 152 -12.86 -3.87 -4.53
N GLY A 153 -12.94 -3.97 -3.20
CA GLY A 153 -11.81 -4.39 -2.36
C GLY A 153 -10.87 -3.26 -1.93
N THR A 154 -11.02 -2.04 -2.45
CA THR A 154 -10.25 -0.88 -1.99
C THR A 154 -10.47 -0.65 -0.49
N PRO A 155 -9.41 -0.52 0.33
CA PRO A 155 -9.54 -0.13 1.72
C PRO A 155 -10.14 1.25 1.82
N LEU A 156 -11.19 1.40 2.63
CA LEU A 156 -11.83 2.69 2.87
C LEU A 156 -11.55 3.13 4.30
N VAL A 157 -10.76 4.19 4.43
CA VAL A 157 -10.65 4.99 5.64
C VAL A 157 -11.65 6.12 5.50
N ARG A 158 -12.73 6.03 6.29
CA ARG A 158 -13.89 6.90 6.19
C ARG A 158 -13.89 7.94 7.31
N ALA A 159 -14.13 9.19 6.95
CA ALA A 159 -14.41 10.28 7.85
C ALA A 159 -15.26 11.34 7.13
N ASP A 160 -15.61 12.43 7.81
CA ASP A 160 -16.20 13.61 7.16
C ASP A 160 -15.08 14.51 6.60
N TYR A 161 -15.35 15.26 5.53
CA TYR A 161 -14.44 16.32 5.07
C TYR A 161 -14.25 17.38 6.18
N PRO A 162 -13.03 17.91 6.43
CA PRO A 162 -11.79 17.77 5.65
C PRO A 162 -10.73 16.84 6.29
N ASP A 163 -11.09 15.63 6.71
CA ASP A 163 -10.13 14.71 7.35
C ASP A 163 -9.05 14.21 6.39
N GLN A 164 -7.80 14.63 6.62
CA GLN A 164 -6.65 14.33 5.76
C GLN A 164 -6.31 12.82 5.67
N ASP A 165 -6.65 12.03 6.68
CA ASP A 165 -6.39 10.60 6.69
C ASP A 165 -7.49 9.82 5.94
N ALA A 166 -8.64 10.43 5.67
CA ALA A 166 -9.68 9.77 4.88
C ALA A 166 -9.29 9.69 3.40
N ASN A 167 -9.62 8.55 2.80
CA ASN A 167 -9.64 8.39 1.34
C ASN A 167 -11.08 8.33 0.80
N CYS A 168 -12.06 8.41 1.69
CA CYS A 168 -13.48 8.37 1.38
C CYS A 168 -14.22 9.28 2.37
N HIS A 169 -14.59 10.48 1.94
CA HIS A 169 -15.24 11.49 2.78
C HIS A 169 -16.75 11.26 2.87
N ASN A 170 -17.12 10.06 3.32
CA ASN A 170 -18.50 9.71 3.63
C ASN A 170 -18.52 8.64 4.74
N LEU A 171 -19.07 9.00 5.89
CA LEU A 171 -19.18 8.10 7.05
C LEU A 171 -20.11 6.90 6.81
N ILE A 172 -21.13 7.02 5.97
CA ILE A 172 -22.20 6.02 5.85
C ILE A 172 -22.54 5.74 4.38
N GLY A 173 -22.65 4.45 4.05
CA GLY A 173 -23.16 4.00 2.75
C GLY A 173 -22.07 3.53 1.80
N PRO A 174 -22.46 3.12 0.57
CA PRO A 174 -21.54 2.48 -0.36
C PRO A 174 -20.63 3.49 -1.08
N GLY A 175 -21.05 4.74 -1.23
CA GLY A 175 -20.30 5.79 -1.93
C GLY A 175 -19.30 6.54 -1.04
N CYS A 176 -18.52 7.39 -1.69
CA CYS A 176 -17.64 8.38 -1.08
C CYS A 176 -18.17 9.79 -1.38
N LEU A 177 -17.34 10.83 -1.33
CA LEU A 177 -17.80 12.21 -1.54
C LEU A 177 -18.40 12.41 -2.94
N ASP A 178 -19.57 13.05 -3.00
CA ASP A 178 -20.29 13.41 -4.24
C ASP A 178 -21.21 14.63 -3.97
N SER A 179 -20.67 15.64 -3.30
CA SER A 179 -21.41 16.84 -2.92
C SER A 179 -20.46 18.02 -2.76
N ASP A 180 -20.93 19.23 -3.04
CA ASP A 180 -20.20 20.48 -2.79
C ASP A 180 -20.03 20.73 -1.28
N VAL A 181 -18.88 20.36 -0.73
CA VAL A 181 -18.42 20.60 0.64
C VAL A 181 -17.39 21.72 0.74
N THR A 182 -16.71 22.05 -0.36
CA THR A 182 -15.74 23.16 -0.44
C THR A 182 -16.43 24.52 -0.61
N GLY A 183 -17.68 24.53 -1.07
CA GLY A 183 -18.49 25.73 -1.29
C GLY A 183 -18.09 26.52 -2.54
N ASP A 184 -17.39 25.88 -3.47
CA ASP A 184 -16.92 26.48 -4.72
C ASP A 184 -17.97 26.40 -5.85
N GLY A 185 -19.13 25.78 -5.58
CA GLY A 185 -20.20 25.58 -6.54
C GLY A 185 -19.98 24.38 -7.46
N MET A 186 -19.02 23.51 -7.15
CA MET A 186 -18.63 22.31 -7.90
C MET A 186 -18.88 21.06 -7.06
N ASN A 187 -19.08 19.91 -7.72
CA ASN A 187 -19.15 18.66 -6.97
C ASN A 187 -17.75 18.29 -6.48
N ASP A 188 -17.60 17.99 -5.20
CA ASP A 188 -16.37 17.45 -4.67
C ASP A 188 -16.34 15.92 -4.78
N SER A 189 -15.15 15.37 -5.00
CA SER A 189 -14.96 13.93 -5.15
C SER A 189 -13.65 13.46 -4.51
N ASP A 190 -13.67 12.22 -4.04
CA ASP A 190 -12.47 11.52 -3.59
C ASP A 190 -11.65 11.00 -4.79
N PHE A 191 -10.41 10.60 -4.53
CA PHE A 191 -9.50 10.07 -5.55
C PHE A 191 -9.14 8.61 -5.23
N PHE A 192 -9.28 7.73 -6.22
CA PHE A 192 -8.88 6.33 -6.12
C PHE A 192 -8.06 5.91 -7.32
N LEU A 193 -6.95 5.23 -7.07
CA LEU A 193 -6.17 4.56 -8.13
C LEU A 193 -6.97 3.40 -8.73
N THR A 194 -6.97 3.29 -10.06
CA THR A 194 -7.67 2.20 -10.77
C THR A 194 -6.78 0.99 -11.08
N GLY A 195 -5.48 1.08 -10.80
CA GLY A 195 -4.55 0.02 -11.14
C GLY A 195 -3.15 0.24 -10.60
N ARG A 196 -2.25 -0.62 -11.06
CA ARG A 196 -0.83 -0.62 -10.71
C ARG A 196 -0.15 0.67 -11.17
N VAL A 197 0.66 1.25 -10.30
CA VAL A 197 1.48 2.43 -10.59
C VAL A 197 2.94 2.08 -10.36
N LEU A 198 3.76 2.23 -11.40
CA LEU A 198 5.20 2.07 -11.33
C LEU A 198 5.85 3.44 -11.12
N HIS A 199 6.56 3.60 -10.02
CA HIS A 199 7.44 4.73 -9.77
C HIS A 199 8.86 4.37 -10.16
N THR A 200 9.51 5.21 -10.95
CA THR A 200 10.88 5.01 -11.40
C THR A 200 11.81 6.12 -10.93
N ALA A 201 13.01 5.75 -10.51
CA ALA A 201 14.12 6.66 -10.24
C ALA A 201 15.45 5.99 -10.65
N PRO A 202 16.54 6.75 -10.86
CA PRO A 202 17.84 6.15 -11.10
C PRO A 202 18.25 5.17 -9.98
N GLY A 203 18.41 3.89 -10.31
CA GLY A 203 18.76 2.83 -9.37
C GLY A 203 17.65 2.47 -8.38
N ALA A 204 16.38 2.80 -8.66
CA ALA A 204 15.25 2.38 -7.84
C ALA A 204 13.95 2.28 -8.63
N GLU A 205 13.14 1.29 -8.28
CA GLU A 205 11.76 1.15 -8.77
C GLU A 205 10.86 0.90 -7.57
N HIS A 206 9.67 1.47 -7.56
CA HIS A 206 8.67 1.20 -6.54
C HIS A 206 7.31 1.06 -7.18
N THR A 207 6.78 -0.17 -7.19
CA THR A 207 5.44 -0.41 -7.66
C THR A 207 4.46 -0.47 -6.50
N ILE A 208 3.37 0.26 -6.64
CA ILE A 208 2.20 0.18 -5.77
C ILE A 208 0.99 -0.33 -6.56
N THR A 209 0.05 -0.93 -5.85
CA THR A 209 -1.25 -1.39 -6.36
C THR A 209 -2.35 -1.04 -5.35
N PRO A 210 -3.59 -0.77 -5.81
CA PRO A 210 -4.76 -0.89 -4.95
C PRO A 210 -4.76 -2.26 -4.28
N VAL A 211 -5.17 -2.33 -3.01
CA VAL A 211 -5.11 -3.59 -2.27
C VAL A 211 -5.98 -4.66 -2.95
N PRO A 212 -5.41 -5.84 -3.28
CA PRO A 212 -6.21 -6.95 -3.76
C PRO A 212 -7.17 -7.44 -2.67
N GLU A 213 -8.39 -7.87 -3.05
CA GLU A 213 -9.43 -8.29 -2.10
C GLU A 213 -8.91 -9.16 -0.94
N PRO A 214 -9.44 -9.01 0.29
CA PRO A 214 -8.87 -9.50 1.54
C PRO A 214 -8.53 -11.01 1.60
N LEU A 215 -9.12 -11.84 0.74
CA LEU A 215 -8.75 -13.26 0.61
C LEU A 215 -7.31 -13.45 0.09
N THR A 216 -6.78 -12.50 -0.68
CA THR A 216 -5.41 -12.53 -1.22
C THR A 216 -4.38 -12.26 -0.12
N ILE A 217 -4.69 -11.37 0.83
CA ILE A 217 -3.82 -11.05 1.97
C ILE A 217 -3.85 -12.18 3.01
N LEU A 218 -5.03 -12.74 3.32
CA LEU A 218 -5.07 -13.90 4.23
C LEU A 218 -4.30 -15.09 3.65
N GLY A 219 -4.37 -15.33 2.34
CA GLY A 219 -3.62 -16.40 1.68
C GLY A 219 -2.10 -16.21 1.75
N SER A 220 -1.60 -14.98 1.64
CA SER A 220 -0.16 -14.68 1.64
C SER A 220 0.46 -14.63 3.05
N VAL A 221 -0.28 -14.16 4.06
CA VAL A 221 0.18 -14.11 5.46
C VAL A 221 0.08 -15.49 6.14
N THR A 222 -0.95 -16.29 5.83
CA THR A 222 -1.09 -17.64 6.42
C THR A 222 -0.10 -18.66 5.87
N ALA A 223 0.40 -18.48 4.64
CA ALA A 223 1.32 -19.42 4.00
C ALA A 223 2.72 -19.48 4.63
N LEU A 224 3.17 -18.44 5.36
CA LEU A 224 4.54 -18.35 5.87
C LEU A 224 4.72 -18.56 7.39
N GLY A 225 3.65 -18.52 8.20
CA GLY A 225 3.81 -18.41 9.66
C GLY A 225 3.35 -19.59 10.53
N PHE A 226 2.29 -20.31 10.17
CA PHE A 226 1.59 -21.16 11.15
C PHE A 226 1.71 -22.68 10.93
N GLY A 227 2.16 -23.14 9.76
CA GLY A 227 2.18 -24.57 9.42
C GLY A 227 3.31 -25.40 10.07
N THR A 228 4.40 -24.78 10.51
CA THR A 228 5.60 -25.50 10.97
C THR A 228 5.69 -25.63 12.50
N PHE A 229 5.03 -24.77 13.26
CA PHE A 229 5.11 -24.78 14.74
C PHE A 229 4.20 -25.83 15.41
N PHE A 230 3.07 -26.20 14.81
CA PHE A 230 2.18 -27.22 15.41
C PHE A 230 2.69 -28.66 15.24
N LYS A 231 3.43 -28.97 14.16
CA LYS A 231 3.99 -30.31 13.96
C LYS A 231 5.08 -30.67 14.97
N ARG A 232 5.85 -29.69 15.48
CA ARG A 232 6.92 -29.95 16.46
C ARG A 232 6.38 -30.30 17.85
N LYS A 233 5.23 -29.74 18.24
CA LYS A 233 4.59 -30.01 19.55
C LYS A 233 3.91 -31.39 19.59
N LEU A 234 3.28 -31.82 18.49
CA LEU A 234 2.69 -33.17 18.38
C LEU A 234 3.74 -34.30 18.40
N ARG A 235 4.92 -34.07 17.81
CA ARG A 235 5.99 -35.09 17.78
C ARG A 235 6.64 -35.32 19.15
N LYS A 236 6.74 -34.30 20.00
CA LYS A 236 7.25 -34.46 21.38
C LYS A 236 6.28 -35.24 22.28
N ASN A 237 4.97 -35.04 22.14
CA ASN A 237 3.98 -35.76 22.95
C ASN A 237 3.85 -37.23 22.58
N LYS A 238 3.94 -37.61 21.29
CA LYS A 238 3.97 -39.03 20.90
C LYS A 238 5.20 -39.77 21.44
N ARG A 239 6.39 -39.14 21.44
CA ARG A 239 7.63 -39.76 21.98
C ARG A 239 7.58 -39.95 23.50
N ARG A 240 7.01 -38.97 24.24
CA ARG A 240 6.87 -39.05 25.71
C ARG A 240 5.86 -40.10 26.16
N LYS A 241 4.78 -40.32 25.38
CA LYS A 241 3.79 -41.38 25.66
C LYS A 241 4.36 -42.80 25.41
N TYR A 242 5.26 -42.96 24.42
CA TYR A 242 5.92 -44.23 24.14
C TYR A 242 6.95 -44.62 25.21
N LEU A 243 7.75 -43.67 25.71
CA LEU A 243 8.72 -43.93 26.80
C LEU A 243 8.07 -44.20 28.17
N ASN A 244 6.90 -43.62 28.46
CA ASN A 244 6.19 -43.86 29.72
C ASN A 244 5.38 -45.18 29.72
N SER A 245 5.10 -45.75 28.55
CA SER A 245 4.44 -47.06 28.43
C SER A 245 5.42 -48.22 28.67
N THR A 246 6.68 -48.09 28.23
CA THR A 246 7.70 -49.15 28.41
C THR A 246 8.27 -49.20 29.83
N THR A 247 8.22 -48.12 30.59
CA THR A 247 8.65 -48.08 32.00
C THR A 247 7.63 -48.66 32.98
N ASN A 248 6.33 -48.55 32.69
CA ASN A 248 5.29 -49.15 33.54
C ASN A 248 5.15 -50.68 33.39
N LEU A 249 5.63 -51.26 32.28
CA LEU A 249 5.64 -52.71 32.08
C LEU A 249 6.75 -53.44 32.85
N LYS A 250 7.82 -52.73 33.26
CA LYS A 250 8.91 -53.31 34.06
C LYS A 250 8.65 -53.29 35.58
N LYS A 251 7.69 -52.50 36.07
CA LYS A 251 7.44 -52.35 37.52
C LYS A 251 6.33 -53.27 38.06
N LYS A 252 5.68 -54.07 37.20
CA LYS A 252 4.64 -55.06 37.55
C LYS A 252 5.12 -56.51 37.58
N ARG A 253 6.43 -56.75 37.52
CA ARG A 253 7.05 -58.06 37.73
C ARG A 253 8.05 -57.93 38.86
N ASN A 254 7.55 -58.08 40.09
CA ASN A 254 8.22 -58.60 41.28
C ASN A 254 7.15 -58.71 42.37
#